data_AF-A0A2C9A596-F1
#
_entry.id   AF-A0A2C9A596-F1
#
_cell.length_a   1.000
_cell.length_b   1.000
_cell.length_c   1.000
_cell.angle_alpha   90.00
_cell.angle_beta   90.00
_cell.angle_gamma   90.00
#
_symmetry.space_group_name_H-M   'P 1'
#
loop_
_entity.id
_entity.type
_entity.pdbx_description
1 polymer ?
#
loop_
_entity_poly.entity_id
_entity_poly.type
_entity_poly.pdbx_seq_one_letter_code
_entity_poly.pdbx_strand_id
1 'polypeptide(L)'
;MDATIKQLKDYMSRTGASQTKVANAMGISPATLSYFIKGTYTGDIDAICEKVKDFLEVEAQRETIKQNEGIVQTKCFKTIHKFCSLVLSHQICGMLTGDAGCGKTTALKAFAKAHPSVILIEADHGYTAKALFDELCAELGLDERGSLHEKLVRVVNKLNDSGRLVIIDEAEHLPYRALELIRRVHDKAGVGIALCGMPRLEKNVQGDKNHYAQLNSRISAPCRAKLLDNADVKAFIESRFPKYEGNCIERAAQICRRNFRLLSHLVMWSKELMRNNDRETLDNEILESASQMLVVAR
;
A
#
# COMPACT_ATOMS: atom_id res chain seq x y z
N MET A 1 10.98 -17.09 -31.96
CA MET A 1 9.64 -16.46 -31.93
C MET A 1 8.62 -17.33 -31.20
N ASP A 2 8.25 -18.51 -31.70
CA ASP A 2 7.16 -19.33 -31.14
C ASP A 2 7.36 -19.74 -29.67
N ALA A 3 8.59 -20.12 -29.30
CA ALA A 3 8.93 -20.44 -27.91
C ALA A 3 8.70 -19.24 -26.96
N THR A 4 9.11 -18.05 -27.38
CA THR A 4 8.94 -16.79 -26.62
C THR A 4 7.45 -16.43 -26.47
N ILE A 5 6.66 -16.59 -27.54
CA ILE A 5 5.21 -16.38 -27.50
C ILE A 5 4.55 -17.37 -26.53
N LYS A 6 4.98 -18.64 -26.55
CA LYS A 6 4.46 -19.66 -25.63
C LYS A 6 4.74 -19.30 -24.18
N GLN A 7 6.00 -18.98 -23.83
CA GLN A 7 6.38 -18.57 -22.48
C GLN A 7 5.58 -17.36 -21.99
N LEU A 8 5.35 -16.38 -22.87
CA LEU A 8 4.57 -15.19 -22.51
C LEU A 8 3.09 -15.51 -22.28
N LYS A 9 2.47 -16.35 -23.12
CA LYS A 9 1.09 -16.83 -22.93
C LYS A 9 0.96 -17.62 -21.64
N ASP A 10 1.93 -18.48 -21.34
CA ASP A 10 1.95 -19.28 -20.11
C ASP A 10 2.02 -18.37 -18.87
N TYR A 11 2.92 -17.38 -18.86
CA TYR A 11 2.99 -16.36 -17.80
C TYR A 11 1.65 -15.61 -17.62
N MET A 12 1.05 -15.15 -18.73
CA MET A 12 -0.22 -14.41 -18.68
C MET A 12 -1.37 -15.26 -18.14
N SER A 13 -1.46 -16.52 -18.55
CA SER A 13 -2.48 -17.45 -18.07
C SER A 13 -2.33 -17.75 -16.57
N ARG A 14 -1.09 -17.94 -16.11
CA ARG A 14 -0.76 -18.26 -14.71
C ARG A 14 -0.99 -17.08 -13.78
N THR A 15 -0.69 -15.86 -14.23
CA THR A 15 -0.76 -14.64 -13.39
C THR A 15 -2.08 -13.87 -13.55
N GLY A 16 -2.87 -14.18 -14.57
CA GLY A 16 -4.05 -13.39 -14.94
C GLY A 16 -3.72 -11.99 -15.49
N ALA A 17 -2.46 -11.74 -15.87
CA ALA A 17 -2.04 -10.44 -16.39
C ALA A 17 -2.67 -10.14 -17.75
N SER A 18 -3.26 -8.94 -17.89
CA SER A 18 -3.81 -8.49 -19.17
C SER A 18 -2.72 -8.13 -20.18
N GLN A 19 -3.01 -8.25 -21.48
CA GLN A 19 -2.06 -7.85 -22.55
C GLN A 19 -1.66 -6.39 -22.41
N THR A 20 -2.58 -5.50 -22.02
CA THR A 20 -2.29 -4.08 -21.79
C THR A 20 -1.26 -3.89 -20.69
N LYS A 21 -1.40 -4.60 -19.57
CA LYS A 21 -0.46 -4.53 -18.46
C LYS A 21 0.94 -5.00 -18.87
N VAL A 22 1.00 -6.13 -19.58
CA VAL A 22 2.26 -6.71 -20.06
C VAL A 22 2.94 -5.82 -21.11
N ALA A 23 2.18 -5.27 -22.06
CA ALA A 23 2.68 -4.35 -23.07
C ALA A 23 3.29 -3.09 -22.45
N ASN A 24 2.59 -2.48 -21.48
CA ASN A 24 3.09 -1.32 -20.75
C ASN A 24 4.38 -1.64 -19.98
N ALA A 25 4.46 -2.81 -19.35
CA ALA A 25 5.66 -3.24 -18.62
C ALA A 25 6.89 -3.42 -19.53
N MET A 26 6.68 -3.83 -20.78
CA MET A 26 7.73 -3.97 -21.80
C MET A 26 8.00 -2.67 -22.59
N GLY A 27 7.27 -1.59 -22.31
CA GLY A 27 7.38 -0.34 -23.06
C GLY A 27 7.02 -0.49 -24.54
N ILE A 28 5.99 -1.27 -24.86
CA ILE A 28 5.45 -1.41 -26.22
C ILE A 28 3.94 -1.16 -26.25
N SER A 29 3.39 -0.88 -27.43
CA SER A 29 1.95 -0.68 -27.55
C SER A 29 1.17 -2.00 -27.35
N PRO A 30 -0.05 -1.96 -26.77
CA PRO A 30 -0.91 -3.14 -26.66
C PRO A 30 -1.20 -3.79 -28.02
N ALA A 31 -1.31 -2.98 -29.09
CA ALA A 31 -1.50 -3.47 -30.46
C ALA A 31 -0.27 -4.26 -30.95
N THR A 32 0.94 -3.72 -30.74
CA THR A 32 2.21 -4.39 -31.07
C THR A 32 2.29 -5.76 -30.40
N LEU A 33 1.98 -5.83 -29.10
CA LEU A 33 1.99 -7.10 -28.38
C LEU A 33 0.94 -8.08 -28.92
N SER A 34 -0.26 -7.58 -29.23
CA SER A 34 -1.34 -8.41 -29.79
C SER A 34 -0.94 -9.04 -31.13
N TYR A 35 -0.33 -8.25 -32.04
CA TYR A 35 0.18 -8.75 -33.32
C TYR A 35 1.32 -9.75 -33.13
N PHE A 36 2.23 -9.52 -32.18
CA PHE A 36 3.31 -10.45 -31.87
C PHE A 36 2.79 -11.79 -31.36
N ILE A 37 1.85 -11.78 -30.40
CA ILE A 37 1.22 -12.97 -29.82
C ILE A 37 0.44 -13.79 -30.89
N LYS A 38 -0.11 -13.12 -31.90
CA LYS A 38 -0.81 -13.73 -33.04
C LYS A 38 0.12 -14.23 -34.14
N GLY A 39 1.42 -13.92 -34.07
CA GLY A 39 2.40 -14.27 -35.10
C GLY A 39 2.27 -13.45 -36.39
N THR A 40 1.53 -12.34 -36.38
CA THR A 40 1.28 -11.48 -37.55
C THR A 40 2.07 -10.17 -37.48
N TYR A 41 3.00 -10.05 -36.54
CA TYR A 41 3.84 -8.86 -36.42
C TYR A 41 4.98 -8.91 -37.44
N THR A 42 5.07 -7.88 -38.29
CA THR A 42 6.03 -7.80 -39.40
C THR A 42 7.17 -6.81 -39.15
N GLY A 43 7.25 -6.25 -37.94
CA GLY A 43 8.34 -5.34 -37.56
C GLY A 43 9.56 -6.10 -37.04
N ASP A 44 10.28 -5.49 -36.12
CA ASP A 44 11.47 -6.08 -35.50
C ASP A 44 11.09 -7.16 -34.46
N ILE A 45 11.02 -8.41 -34.92
CA ILE A 45 10.65 -9.58 -34.11
C ILE A 45 11.70 -9.86 -33.04
N ASP A 46 12.99 -9.64 -33.35
CA ASP A 46 14.09 -9.95 -32.45
C ASP A 46 14.11 -8.96 -31.28
N ALA A 47 13.93 -7.66 -31.55
CA ALA A 47 13.80 -6.65 -30.50
C ALA A 47 12.62 -6.92 -29.54
N ILE A 48 11.48 -7.40 -30.06
CA ILE A 48 10.37 -7.80 -29.19
C ILE A 48 10.71 -9.07 -28.40
N CYS A 49 11.37 -10.04 -29.03
CA CYS A 49 11.79 -11.27 -28.33
C CYS A 49 12.74 -10.96 -27.17
N GLU A 50 13.67 -10.02 -27.32
CA GLU A 50 14.56 -9.58 -26.24
C GLU A 50 13.78 -8.92 -25.10
N LYS A 51 12.88 -7.98 -25.41
CA LYS A 51 12.02 -7.34 -24.41
C LYS A 51 11.17 -8.33 -23.63
N VAL A 52 10.65 -9.36 -24.30
CA VAL A 52 9.86 -10.42 -23.64
C VAL A 52 10.73 -11.26 -22.72
N LYS A 53 11.96 -11.62 -23.14
CA LYS A 53 12.88 -12.39 -22.30
C LYS A 53 13.27 -11.62 -21.04
N ASP A 54 13.71 -10.37 -21.20
CA ASP A 54 14.06 -9.48 -20.08
C ASP A 54 12.88 -9.33 -19.11
N PHE A 55 11.68 -9.07 -19.63
CA PHE A 55 10.46 -9.00 -18.82
C PHE A 55 10.19 -10.29 -18.03
N LEU A 56 10.27 -11.46 -18.69
CA LEU A 56 10.00 -12.74 -18.04
C LEU A 56 11.05 -13.07 -16.97
N GLU A 57 12.32 -12.75 -17.21
CA GLU A 57 13.40 -12.97 -16.25
C GLU A 57 13.20 -12.10 -14.99
N VAL A 58 12.92 -10.81 -15.18
CA VAL A 58 12.62 -9.88 -14.09
C VAL A 58 11.38 -10.32 -13.30
N GLU A 59 10.32 -10.76 -13.99
CA GLU A 59 9.09 -11.24 -13.33
C GLU A 59 9.31 -12.55 -12.57
N ALA A 60 10.11 -13.48 -13.08
CA ALA A 60 10.46 -14.72 -12.38
C ALA A 60 11.23 -14.43 -11.08
N GLN A 61 12.16 -13.48 -11.12
CA GLN A 61 12.86 -13.00 -9.92
C GLN A 61 11.89 -12.36 -8.91
N ARG A 62 10.98 -11.50 -9.38
CA ARG A 62 9.95 -10.86 -8.54
C ARG A 62 9.00 -11.87 -7.90
N GLU A 63 8.60 -12.91 -8.62
CA GLU A 63 7.73 -13.97 -8.08
C GLU A 63 8.41 -14.75 -6.97
N THR A 64 9.68 -15.11 -7.17
CA THR A 64 10.50 -15.79 -6.15
C THR A 64 10.63 -14.94 -4.89
N ILE A 65 10.84 -13.63 -5.03
CA ILE A 65 10.87 -12.69 -3.90
C ILE A 65 9.50 -12.64 -3.22
N LYS A 66 8.41 -12.43 -3.96
CA LYS A 66 7.06 -12.30 -3.39
C LYS A 66 6.60 -13.55 -2.63
N GLN A 67 6.91 -14.75 -3.13
CA GLN A 67 6.56 -16.00 -2.45
C GLN A 67 7.25 -16.13 -1.09
N ASN A 68 8.48 -15.60 -0.96
CA ASN A 68 9.27 -15.65 0.26
C ASN A 68 9.03 -14.44 1.20
N GLU A 69 8.16 -13.50 0.84
CA GLU A 69 8.00 -12.21 1.53
C GLU A 69 6.56 -11.91 1.94
N GLY A 70 5.90 -12.91 2.53
CA GLY A 70 4.58 -12.74 3.13
C GLY A 70 4.50 -11.57 4.13
N ILE A 71 3.28 -11.08 4.36
CA ILE A 71 3.01 -10.03 5.34
C ILE A 71 3.21 -10.58 6.74
N VAL A 72 4.08 -9.93 7.51
CA VAL A 72 4.32 -10.27 8.92
C VAL A 72 3.32 -9.54 9.80
N GLN A 73 2.60 -10.28 10.65
CA GLN A 73 1.60 -9.71 11.55
C GLN A 73 2.23 -9.06 12.79
N THR A 74 2.81 -7.88 12.60
CA THR A 74 3.35 -7.07 13.70
C THR A 74 2.26 -6.58 14.65
N LYS A 75 2.63 -6.09 15.82
CA LYS A 75 1.69 -5.43 16.75
C LYS A 75 0.98 -4.25 16.10
N CYS A 76 1.72 -3.46 15.31
CA CYS A 76 1.17 -2.36 14.53
C CYS A 76 0.10 -2.86 13.54
N PHE A 77 0.41 -3.91 12.77
CA PHE A 77 -0.52 -4.53 11.82
C PHE A 77 -1.81 -4.98 12.51
N LYS A 78 -1.69 -5.71 13.64
CA LYS A 78 -2.85 -6.18 14.42
C LYS A 78 -3.68 -5.03 14.99
N THR A 79 -3.01 -3.96 15.45
CA THR A 79 -3.67 -2.76 15.98
C THR A 79 -4.50 -2.06 14.89
N ILE A 80 -3.92 -1.89 13.70
CA ILE A 80 -4.62 -1.27 12.56
C ILE A 80 -5.81 -2.12 12.11
N HIS A 81 -5.64 -3.44 11.99
CA HIS A 81 -6.74 -4.34 11.64
C HIS A 81 -7.87 -4.28 12.68
N LYS A 82 -7.54 -4.25 13.97
CA LYS A 82 -8.53 -4.11 15.05
C LYS A 82 -9.26 -2.77 14.96
N PHE A 83 -8.53 -1.68 14.69
CA PHE A 83 -9.11 -0.36 14.47
C PHE A 83 -10.08 -0.37 13.28
N CYS A 84 -9.65 -0.84 12.10
CA CYS A 84 -10.52 -0.89 10.92
C CYS A 84 -11.75 -1.78 11.14
N SER A 85 -11.59 -2.91 11.85
CA SER A 85 -12.71 -3.79 12.21
C SER A 85 -13.73 -3.06 13.10
N LEU A 86 -13.27 -2.28 14.07
CA LEU A 86 -14.12 -1.51 14.97
C LEU A 86 -14.87 -0.40 14.22
N VAL A 87 -14.18 0.34 13.35
CA VAL A 87 -14.80 1.39 12.52
C VAL A 87 -15.85 0.80 11.57
N LEU A 88 -15.55 -0.35 10.95
CA LEU A 88 -16.48 -1.07 10.08
C LEU A 88 -17.67 -1.64 10.86
N SER A 89 -17.47 -2.26 12.02
CA SER A 89 -18.57 -2.91 12.75
C SER A 89 -19.53 -1.91 13.40
N HIS A 90 -19.00 -0.78 13.89
CA HIS A 90 -19.79 0.24 14.58
C HIS A 90 -20.23 1.39 13.67
N GLN A 91 -19.76 1.43 12.41
CA GLN A 91 -20.07 2.49 11.45
C GLN A 91 -19.82 3.90 12.02
N ILE A 92 -18.66 4.07 12.65
CA ILE A 92 -18.24 5.34 13.27
C ILE A 92 -17.20 6.06 12.41
N CYS A 93 -16.92 7.31 12.75
CA CYS A 93 -15.77 8.05 12.23
C CYS A 93 -14.56 7.86 13.18
N GLY A 94 -13.51 7.22 12.68
CA GLY A 94 -12.27 6.94 13.40
C GLY A 94 -11.08 7.68 12.79
N MET A 95 -10.06 7.93 13.63
CA MET A 95 -8.80 8.53 13.20
C MET A 95 -7.63 7.65 13.66
N LEU A 96 -6.77 7.27 12.72
CA LEU A 96 -5.58 6.47 12.96
C LEU A 96 -4.33 7.27 12.59
N THR A 97 -3.51 7.61 13.57
CA THR A 97 -2.22 8.26 13.34
C THR A 97 -1.07 7.32 13.63
N GLY A 98 0.08 7.56 13.00
CA GLY A 98 1.32 6.87 13.34
C GLY A 98 2.50 7.43 12.55
N ASP A 99 3.70 7.23 13.05
CA ASP A 99 4.90 7.76 12.40
C ASP A 99 5.14 7.15 11.01
N ALA A 100 5.87 7.87 10.17
CA ALA A 100 6.24 7.37 8.85
C ALA A 100 7.02 6.05 8.98
N GLY A 101 6.67 5.06 8.16
CA GLY A 101 7.37 3.77 8.15
C GLY A 101 7.01 2.81 9.30
N CYS A 102 5.92 3.02 10.05
CA CYS A 102 5.41 1.99 10.98
C CYS A 102 4.60 0.87 10.29
N GLY A 103 4.38 0.95 8.97
CA GLY A 103 3.68 -0.09 8.19
C GLY A 103 2.17 0.14 7.99
N LYS A 104 1.67 1.37 8.19
CA LYS A 104 0.23 1.68 8.08
C LYS A 104 -0.37 1.31 6.73
N THR A 105 0.18 1.87 5.65
CA THR A 105 -0.31 1.65 4.28
C THR A 105 -0.38 0.17 3.93
N THR A 106 0.64 -0.62 4.30
CA THR A 106 0.65 -2.07 4.07
C THR A 106 -0.47 -2.76 4.84
N ALA A 107 -0.70 -2.40 6.10
CA ALA A 107 -1.78 -2.97 6.91
C ALA A 107 -3.17 -2.57 6.39
N LEU A 108 -3.37 -1.31 5.99
CA LEU A 108 -4.64 -0.83 5.43
C LEU A 108 -4.95 -1.51 4.10
N LYS A 109 -3.97 -1.66 3.21
CA LYS A 109 -4.09 -2.41 1.95
C LYS A 109 -4.46 -3.87 2.20
N ALA A 110 -3.79 -4.52 3.17
CA ALA A 110 -4.10 -5.90 3.53
C ALA A 110 -5.53 -6.04 4.07
N PHE A 111 -5.97 -5.10 4.91
CA PHE A 111 -7.34 -5.08 5.43
C PHE A 111 -8.37 -4.88 4.32
N ALA A 112 -8.18 -3.89 3.45
CA ALA A 112 -9.09 -3.60 2.33
C ALA A 112 -9.19 -4.79 1.35
N LYS A 113 -8.05 -5.41 1.02
CA LYS A 113 -8.03 -6.60 0.16
C LYS A 113 -8.82 -7.78 0.75
N ALA A 114 -8.83 -7.91 2.08
CA ALA A 114 -9.56 -8.98 2.77
C ALA A 114 -11.07 -8.70 2.92
N HIS A 115 -11.53 -7.46 2.70
CA HIS A 115 -12.91 -7.05 2.95
C HIS A 115 -13.49 -6.26 1.76
N PRO A 116 -14.30 -6.90 0.89
CA PRO A 116 -14.92 -6.23 -0.26
C PRO A 116 -15.82 -5.03 0.09
N SER A 117 -16.29 -4.93 1.34
CA SER A 117 -17.06 -3.79 1.85
C SER A 117 -16.20 -2.53 2.10
N VAL A 118 -14.88 -2.63 1.99
CA VAL A 118 -13.95 -1.53 2.24
C VAL A 118 -13.57 -0.84 0.94
N ILE A 119 -13.59 0.49 0.96
CA ILE A 119 -13.02 1.37 -0.07
C ILE A 119 -11.77 1.99 0.53
N LEU A 120 -10.64 1.91 -0.15
CA LEU A 120 -9.38 2.50 0.28
C LEU A 120 -8.94 3.54 -0.75
N ILE A 121 -8.71 4.76 -0.27
CA ILE A 121 -8.18 5.88 -1.04
C ILE A 121 -6.86 6.29 -0.41
N GLU A 122 -5.80 6.45 -1.21
CA GLU A 122 -4.50 6.96 -0.78
C GLU A 122 -4.38 8.43 -1.22
N ALA A 123 -4.54 9.37 -0.29
CA ALA A 123 -4.50 10.79 -0.61
C ALA A 123 -3.06 11.25 -0.91
N ASP A 124 -2.93 12.18 -1.85
CA ASP A 124 -1.67 12.87 -2.15
C ASP A 124 -1.82 14.40 -2.08
N HIS A 125 -0.70 15.12 -2.24
CA HIS A 125 -0.64 16.58 -2.14
C HIS A 125 -1.45 17.32 -3.21
N GLY A 126 -1.82 16.65 -4.30
CA GLY A 126 -2.64 17.19 -5.38
C GLY A 126 -4.14 17.08 -5.12
N TYR A 127 -4.57 16.43 -4.03
CA TYR A 127 -5.99 16.19 -3.79
C TYR A 127 -6.74 17.49 -3.55
N THR A 128 -7.77 17.68 -4.37
CA THR A 128 -8.85 18.62 -4.10
C THR A 128 -10.06 17.86 -3.59
N ALA A 129 -11.02 18.58 -2.98
CA ALA A 129 -12.33 18.00 -2.65
C ALA A 129 -13.03 17.38 -3.88
N LYS A 130 -12.78 17.91 -5.08
CA LYS A 130 -13.33 17.33 -6.31
C LYS A 130 -12.63 16.02 -6.66
N ALA A 131 -11.29 16.02 -6.68
CA ALA A 131 -10.50 14.81 -6.99
C ALA A 131 -10.88 13.62 -6.09
N LEU A 132 -11.04 13.87 -4.78
CA LEU A 132 -11.46 12.84 -3.83
C LEU A 132 -12.84 12.24 -4.18
N PHE A 133 -13.80 13.07 -4.58
CA PHE A 133 -15.13 12.59 -4.94
C PHE A 133 -15.18 11.97 -6.34
N ASP A 134 -14.26 12.34 -7.24
CA ASP A 134 -14.10 11.70 -8.54
C ASP A 134 -13.63 10.26 -8.34
N GLU A 135 -12.62 10.05 -7.50
CA GLU A 135 -12.12 8.72 -7.16
C GLU A 135 -13.15 7.89 -6.38
N LEU A 136 -13.86 8.48 -5.42
CA LEU A 136 -14.98 7.78 -4.76
C LEU A 136 -16.07 7.36 -5.75
N CYS A 137 -16.38 8.19 -6.75
CA CYS A 137 -17.33 7.80 -7.79
C CYS A 137 -16.79 6.62 -8.59
N ALA A 138 -15.53 6.64 -9.01
CA ALA A 138 -14.89 5.55 -9.74
C ALA A 138 -14.93 4.23 -8.95
N GLU A 139 -14.51 4.23 -7.68
CA GLU A 139 -14.52 3.06 -6.79
C GLU A 139 -15.93 2.52 -6.49
N LEU A 140 -16.94 3.39 -6.59
CA LEU A 140 -18.34 3.02 -6.42
C LEU A 140 -19.05 2.64 -7.73
N GLY A 141 -18.39 2.75 -8.87
CA GLY A 141 -18.97 2.54 -10.20
C GLY A 141 -20.03 3.58 -10.57
N LEU A 142 -19.83 4.83 -10.17
CA LEU A 142 -20.74 5.96 -10.40
C LEU A 142 -20.20 6.89 -11.50
N ASP A 143 -21.09 7.70 -12.08
CA ASP A 143 -20.69 8.74 -13.04
C ASP A 143 -19.88 9.85 -12.36
N GLU A 144 -18.65 10.04 -12.84
CA GLU A 144 -17.67 11.04 -12.41
C GLU A 144 -17.95 12.44 -12.98
N ARG A 145 -18.96 12.64 -13.83
CA ARG A 145 -19.29 13.95 -14.40
C ARG A 145 -20.09 14.82 -13.43
N GLY A 146 -20.11 16.13 -13.71
CA GLY A 146 -20.96 17.07 -12.99
C GLY A 146 -20.27 17.79 -11.83
N SER A 147 -21.07 18.51 -11.05
CA SER A 147 -20.58 19.34 -9.95
C SER A 147 -20.19 18.51 -8.73
N LEU A 148 -19.36 19.08 -7.84
CA LEU A 148 -18.98 18.42 -6.59
C LEU A 148 -20.21 18.10 -5.71
N HIS A 149 -21.23 18.95 -5.75
CA HIS A 149 -22.45 18.71 -5.01
C HIS A 149 -23.20 17.48 -5.53
N GLU A 150 -23.37 17.37 -6.86
CA GLU A 150 -23.99 16.19 -7.49
C GLU A 150 -23.25 14.90 -7.13
N LYS A 151 -21.90 14.92 -7.18
CA LYS A 151 -21.08 13.77 -6.80
C LYS A 151 -21.28 13.39 -5.35
N LEU A 152 -21.28 14.36 -4.44
CA LEU A 152 -21.54 14.09 -3.03
C LEU A 152 -22.91 13.45 -2.81
N VAL A 153 -23.96 13.91 -3.51
CA VAL A 153 -25.30 13.31 -3.42
C VAL A 153 -25.27 11.87 -3.94
N ARG A 154 -24.63 11.59 -5.08
CA ARG A 154 -24.52 10.23 -5.63
C ARG A 154 -23.77 9.29 -4.67
N VAL A 155 -22.63 9.74 -4.15
CA VAL A 155 -21.81 8.98 -3.19
C VAL A 155 -22.62 8.67 -1.93
N VAL A 156 -23.29 9.67 -1.34
CA VAL A 156 -24.15 9.47 -0.16
C VAL A 156 -25.26 8.47 -0.45
N ASN A 157 -25.99 8.62 -1.57
CA ASN A 157 -27.09 7.71 -1.91
C ASN A 157 -26.60 6.27 -2.14
N LYS A 158 -25.42 6.10 -2.73
CA LYS A 158 -24.82 4.77 -2.99
C LYS A 158 -24.31 4.12 -1.70
N LEU A 159 -23.85 4.92 -0.75
CA LEU A 159 -23.30 4.46 0.53
C LEU A 159 -24.37 4.30 1.61
N ASN A 160 -25.52 4.95 1.49
CA ASN A 160 -26.60 4.85 2.46
C ASN A 160 -27.03 3.39 2.64
N ASP A 161 -27.14 2.95 3.90
CA ASP A 161 -27.46 1.56 4.30
C ASP A 161 -26.54 0.47 3.71
N SER A 162 -25.37 0.85 3.16
CA SER A 162 -24.46 -0.11 2.54
C SER A 162 -23.57 -0.87 3.54
N GLY A 163 -23.44 -0.36 4.77
CA GLY A 163 -22.54 -0.91 5.80
C GLY A 163 -21.06 -0.89 5.41
N ARG A 164 -20.66 -0.07 4.42
CA ARG A 164 -19.29 0.01 3.93
C ARG A 164 -18.38 0.83 4.83
N LEU A 165 -17.07 0.62 4.68
CA LEU A 165 -16.03 1.45 5.30
C LEU A 165 -15.27 2.19 4.20
N VAL A 166 -15.12 3.51 4.35
CA VAL A 166 -14.20 4.32 3.53
C VAL A 166 -12.96 4.63 4.36
N ILE A 167 -11.81 4.15 3.91
CA ILE A 167 -10.49 4.44 4.47
C ILE A 167 -9.83 5.48 3.57
N ILE A 168 -9.31 6.54 4.19
CA ILE A 168 -8.46 7.52 3.53
C ILE A 168 -7.08 7.42 4.19
N ASP A 169 -6.11 6.83 3.49
CA ASP A 169 -4.70 6.82 3.90
C ASP A 169 -4.01 8.14 3.48
N GLU A 170 -2.97 8.52 4.21
CA GLU A 170 -2.25 9.79 4.07
C GLU A 170 -3.19 11.03 4.10
N ALA A 171 -4.25 10.95 4.91
CA ALA A 171 -5.31 11.97 4.99
C ALA A 171 -4.81 13.35 5.44
N GLU A 172 -3.60 13.47 5.99
CA GLU A 172 -2.96 14.76 6.26
C GLU A 172 -2.76 15.64 5.02
N HIS A 173 -2.78 15.06 3.83
CA HIS A 173 -2.64 15.78 2.57
C HIS A 173 -3.96 16.36 2.09
N LEU A 174 -5.08 15.92 2.65
CA LEU A 174 -6.38 16.43 2.26
C LEU A 174 -6.57 17.88 2.75
N PRO A 175 -7.10 18.77 1.89
CA PRO A 175 -7.54 20.08 2.34
C PRO A 175 -8.74 19.94 3.26
N TYR A 176 -8.93 20.91 4.16
CA TYR A 176 -10.04 20.92 5.11
C TYR A 176 -11.41 20.67 4.45
N ARG A 177 -11.66 21.30 3.30
CA ARG A 177 -12.91 21.13 2.55
C ARG A 177 -13.18 19.66 2.20
N ALA A 178 -12.14 18.88 1.88
CA ALA A 178 -12.29 17.45 1.59
C ALA A 178 -12.63 16.65 2.85
N LEU A 179 -11.93 16.90 3.96
CA LEU A 179 -12.19 16.27 5.26
C LEU A 179 -13.63 16.51 5.74
N GLU A 180 -14.11 17.76 5.63
CA GLU A 180 -15.51 18.11 5.98
C GLU A 180 -16.55 17.40 5.10
N LEU A 181 -16.29 17.26 3.80
CA LEU A 181 -17.22 16.60 2.90
C LEU A 181 -17.29 15.10 3.18
N ILE A 182 -16.17 14.45 3.50
CA ILE A 182 -16.14 13.05 3.94
C ILE A 182 -16.86 12.87 5.27
N ARG A 183 -16.67 13.77 6.23
CA ARG A 183 -17.46 13.80 7.47
C ARG A 183 -18.96 13.92 7.19
N ARG A 184 -19.36 14.74 6.22
CA ARG A 184 -20.77 14.83 5.78
C ARG A 184 -21.28 13.54 5.15
N VAL A 185 -20.42 12.77 4.47
CA VAL A 185 -20.79 11.45 3.95
C VAL A 185 -21.12 10.50 5.10
N HIS A 186 -20.29 10.44 6.14
CA HIS A 186 -20.58 9.68 7.38
C HIS A 186 -21.94 10.09 7.97
N ASP A 187 -22.16 11.38 8.21
CA ASP A 187 -23.39 11.88 8.85
C ASP A 187 -24.66 11.56 8.06
N LYS A 188 -24.58 11.56 6.72
CA LYS A 188 -25.75 11.36 5.86
C LYS A 188 -26.00 9.92 5.46
N ALA A 189 -24.93 9.14 5.27
CA ALA A 189 -25.02 7.76 4.79
C ALA A 189 -24.88 6.72 5.90
N GLY A 190 -24.44 7.12 7.11
CA GLY A 190 -24.25 6.22 8.24
C GLY A 190 -23.15 5.17 8.02
N VAL A 191 -22.15 5.49 7.19
CA VAL A 191 -21.03 4.58 6.88
C VAL A 191 -19.80 4.88 7.73
N GLY A 192 -19.02 3.84 8.01
CA GLY A 192 -17.74 3.96 8.69
C GLY A 192 -16.73 4.77 7.88
N ILE A 193 -16.03 5.69 8.54
CA ILE A 193 -14.94 6.49 7.94
C ILE A 193 -13.69 6.29 8.78
N ALA A 194 -12.57 5.94 8.15
CA ALA A 194 -11.26 5.90 8.78
C ALA A 194 -10.33 6.93 8.13
N LEU A 195 -9.95 7.96 8.88
CA LEU A 195 -8.93 8.94 8.49
C LEU A 195 -7.58 8.46 9.02
N CYS A 196 -6.70 8.02 8.13
CA CYS A 196 -5.41 7.43 8.45
C CYS A 196 -4.27 8.35 8.00
N GLY A 197 -3.24 8.54 8.83
CA GLY A 197 -2.17 9.48 8.48
C GLY A 197 -1.01 9.61 9.46
N MET A 198 -0.12 10.58 9.24
CA MET A 198 0.90 10.99 10.21
C MET A 198 0.29 11.78 11.37
N PRO A 199 1.02 11.95 12.50
CA PRO A 199 0.52 12.70 13.66
C PRO A 199 0.06 14.14 13.37
N ARG A 200 0.51 14.77 12.27
CA ARG A 200 0.01 16.08 11.85
C ARG A 200 -1.46 16.07 11.43
N LEU A 201 -2.02 14.93 11.04
CA LEU A 201 -3.46 14.78 10.79
C LEU A 201 -4.28 15.17 12.01
N GLU A 202 -3.86 14.78 13.22
CA GLU A 202 -4.51 15.20 14.47
C GLU A 202 -4.56 16.72 14.56
N LYS A 203 -3.47 17.42 14.22
CA LYS A 203 -3.43 18.89 14.20
C LYS A 203 -4.30 19.50 13.11
N ASN A 204 -4.41 18.87 11.94
CA ASN A 204 -5.29 19.33 10.88
C ASN A 204 -6.77 19.21 11.28
N VAL A 205 -7.12 18.17 12.04
CA VAL A 205 -8.50 17.96 12.50
C VAL A 205 -8.82 18.73 13.79
N GLN A 206 -7.83 18.99 14.64
CA GLN A 206 -7.96 19.77 15.87
C GLN A 206 -7.66 21.26 15.70
N GLY A 207 -7.17 21.67 14.52
CA GLY A 207 -6.71 23.02 14.21
C GLY A 207 -7.81 24.07 14.33
N ASP A 208 -7.41 25.35 14.41
CA ASP A 208 -8.22 26.56 14.67
C ASP A 208 -9.56 26.32 15.42
N LYS A 209 -9.57 26.60 16.73
CA LYS A 209 -10.68 26.32 17.67
C LYS A 209 -12.06 26.82 17.19
N ASN A 210 -12.09 27.76 16.24
CA ASN A 210 -13.32 28.29 15.64
C ASN A 210 -13.81 27.53 14.38
N HIS A 211 -12.96 26.81 13.66
CA HIS A 211 -13.33 26.12 12.40
C HIS A 211 -13.51 24.61 12.55
N TYR A 212 -12.66 23.91 13.30
CA TYR A 212 -12.60 22.44 13.24
C TYR A 212 -13.24 21.70 14.43
N ALA A 213 -13.87 22.42 15.36
CA ALA A 213 -14.54 21.83 16.53
C ALA A 213 -15.61 20.79 16.13
N GLN A 214 -16.22 20.95 14.95
CA GLN A 214 -17.24 20.02 14.43
C GLN A 214 -16.66 18.67 13.99
N LEU A 215 -15.47 18.62 13.37
CA LEU A 215 -14.81 17.35 13.01
C LEU A 215 -14.34 16.59 14.26
N ASN A 216 -13.68 17.29 15.17
CA ASN A 216 -13.09 16.66 16.35
C ASN A 216 -14.16 16.00 17.24
N SER A 217 -15.35 16.61 17.36
CA SER A 217 -16.46 16.03 18.11
C SER A 217 -17.02 14.72 17.55
N ARG A 218 -16.76 14.43 16.26
CA ARG A 218 -17.25 13.23 15.56
C ARG A 218 -16.20 12.11 15.47
N ILE A 219 -14.95 12.37 15.83
CA ILE A 219 -13.94 11.30 15.93
C ILE A 219 -14.21 10.53 17.22
N SER A 220 -14.75 9.33 17.08
CA SER A 220 -15.12 8.47 18.21
C SER A 220 -14.04 7.44 18.56
N ALA A 221 -13.04 7.24 17.71
CA ALA A 221 -11.96 6.27 17.93
C ALA A 221 -10.60 6.83 17.49
N PRO A 222 -9.87 7.57 18.35
CA PRO A 222 -8.47 7.89 18.09
C PRO A 222 -7.59 6.66 18.34
N CYS A 223 -6.76 6.29 17.37
CA CYS A 223 -5.81 5.18 17.47
C CYS A 223 -4.42 5.64 17.04
N ARG A 224 -3.40 5.32 17.85
CA ARG A 224 -1.99 5.60 17.53
C ARG A 224 -1.23 4.32 17.24
N ALA A 225 -0.87 4.13 15.99
CA ALA A 225 0.02 3.06 15.53
C ALA A 225 1.46 3.34 16.00
N LYS A 226 2.07 2.34 16.63
CA LYS A 226 3.43 2.43 17.18
C LYS A 226 4.45 1.85 16.22
N LEU A 227 5.70 2.28 16.37
CA LEU A 227 6.87 1.65 15.75
C LEU A 227 7.09 0.24 16.28
N LEU A 228 8.00 -0.51 15.63
CA LEU A 228 8.25 -1.92 15.93
C LEU A 228 8.86 -2.11 17.32
N ASP A 229 8.40 -3.14 18.03
CA ASP A 229 9.14 -3.65 19.18
C ASP A 229 10.13 -4.76 18.78
N ASN A 230 10.91 -5.25 19.75
CA ASN A 230 11.89 -6.31 19.46
C ASN A 230 11.21 -7.63 19.04
N ALA A 231 9.97 -7.89 19.47
CA ALA A 231 9.24 -9.07 19.06
C ALA A 231 8.81 -8.97 17.59
N ASP A 232 8.39 -7.78 17.15
CA ASP A 232 8.08 -7.50 15.74
C ASP A 232 9.31 -7.60 14.85
N VAL A 233 10.45 -7.03 15.29
CA VAL A 233 11.73 -7.14 14.57
C VAL A 233 12.17 -8.59 14.46
N LYS A 234 12.11 -9.34 15.56
CA LYS A 234 12.42 -10.77 15.60
C LYS A 234 11.55 -11.56 14.62
N ALA A 235 10.23 -11.39 14.70
CA ALA A 235 9.29 -12.08 13.80
C ALA A 235 9.57 -11.75 12.33
N PHE A 236 9.94 -10.50 12.02
CA PHE A 236 10.31 -10.12 10.67
C PHE A 236 11.61 -10.77 10.22
N ILE A 237 12.68 -10.75 11.03
CA ILE A 237 13.96 -11.40 10.70
C ILE A 237 13.78 -12.92 10.51
N GLU A 238 13.09 -13.58 11.43
CA GLU A 238 12.79 -15.02 11.36
C GLU A 238 12.00 -15.40 10.11
N SER A 239 11.12 -14.51 9.64
CA SER A 239 10.38 -14.75 8.39
C SER A 239 11.24 -14.62 7.13
N ARG A 240 12.43 -14.01 7.22
CA ARG A 240 13.25 -13.65 6.05
C ARG A 240 14.61 -14.33 6.02
N PHE A 241 15.11 -14.83 7.15
CA PHE A 241 16.39 -15.51 7.26
C PHE A 241 16.23 -16.85 8.00
N PRO A 242 16.77 -17.95 7.46
CA PRO A 242 16.70 -19.26 8.11
C PRO A 242 17.63 -19.37 9.33
N LYS A 243 18.76 -18.64 9.33
CA LYS A 243 19.76 -18.63 10.41
C LYS A 243 20.19 -17.19 10.68
N TYR A 244 20.29 -16.81 11.95
CA TYR A 244 20.78 -15.50 12.38
C TYR A 244 21.40 -15.58 13.78
N GLU A 245 22.34 -14.69 14.11
CA GLU A 245 22.93 -14.61 15.45
C GLU A 245 22.00 -13.89 16.44
N GLY A 246 22.02 -14.29 17.71
CA GLY A 246 21.04 -13.81 18.72
C GLY A 246 21.05 -12.30 18.97
N ASN A 247 22.19 -11.63 18.79
CA ASN A 247 22.36 -10.19 18.95
C ASN A 247 21.87 -9.37 17.73
N CYS A 248 21.59 -10.00 16.59
CA CYS A 248 21.13 -9.32 15.37
C CYS A 248 19.78 -8.61 15.55
N ILE A 249 18.88 -9.14 16.39
CA ILE A 249 17.57 -8.55 16.63
C ILE A 249 17.71 -7.16 17.26
N GLU A 250 18.53 -7.05 18.31
CA GLU A 250 18.76 -5.79 19.01
C GLU A 250 19.52 -4.81 18.11
N ARG A 251 20.53 -5.30 17.38
CA ARG A 251 21.30 -4.48 16.45
C ARG A 251 20.44 -3.94 15.32
N ALA A 252 19.62 -4.77 14.68
CA ALA A 252 18.69 -4.35 13.64
C ALA A 252 17.65 -3.34 14.17
N ALA A 253 17.10 -3.57 15.37
CA ALA A 253 16.17 -2.64 16.00
C ALA A 253 16.80 -1.25 16.23
N GLN A 254 18.08 -1.19 16.61
CA GLN A 254 18.85 0.04 16.77
C GLN A 254 19.12 0.73 15.43
N ILE A 255 19.68 0.02 14.45
CA ILE A 255 20.01 0.55 13.12
C ILE A 255 18.77 1.18 12.47
N CYS A 256 17.66 0.44 12.48
CA CYS A 256 16.42 0.89 11.84
C CYS A 256 15.62 1.87 12.70
N ARG A 257 16.06 2.18 13.93
CA ARG A 257 15.31 2.99 14.91
C ARG A 257 13.85 2.51 15.04
N ARG A 258 13.64 1.19 15.00
CA ARG A 258 12.32 0.53 15.03
C ARG A 258 11.37 0.89 13.87
N ASN A 259 11.88 1.51 12.81
CA ASN A 259 11.12 1.83 11.60
C ASN A 259 11.03 0.61 10.67
N PHE A 260 9.80 0.20 10.33
CA PHE A 260 9.58 -0.99 9.48
C PHE A 260 10.06 -0.81 8.05
N ARG A 261 9.99 0.41 7.50
CA ARG A 261 10.54 0.69 6.16
C ARG A 261 12.06 0.52 6.15
N LEU A 262 12.75 1.09 7.15
CA LEU A 262 14.20 0.92 7.30
C LEU A 262 14.57 -0.54 7.54
N LEU A 263 13.79 -1.26 8.35
CA LEU A 263 14.00 -2.70 8.58
C LEU A 263 13.84 -3.51 7.28
N SER A 264 12.81 -3.22 6.49
CA SER A 264 12.59 -3.89 5.21
C SER A 264 13.77 -3.67 4.26
N HIS A 265 14.29 -2.45 4.18
CA HIS A 265 15.46 -2.13 3.36
C HIS A 265 16.74 -2.78 3.92
N LEU A 266 16.93 -2.78 5.23
CA LEU A 266 18.08 -3.43 5.88
C LEU A 266 18.10 -4.91 5.57
N VAL A 267 16.95 -5.59 5.67
CA VAL A 267 16.79 -7.00 5.34
C VAL A 267 17.05 -7.27 3.86
N MET A 268 16.53 -6.43 2.96
CA MET A 268 16.78 -6.54 1.53
C MET A 268 18.28 -6.49 1.22
N TRP A 269 18.99 -5.46 1.71
CA TRP A 269 20.43 -5.31 1.51
C TRP A 269 21.23 -6.43 2.19
N SER A 270 20.80 -6.89 3.36
CA SER A 270 21.46 -8.00 4.05
C SER A 270 21.36 -9.30 3.24
N LYS A 271 20.20 -9.60 2.64
CA LYS A 271 20.06 -10.76 1.74
C LYS A 271 20.99 -10.65 0.54
N GLU A 272 21.08 -9.47 -0.06
CA GLU A 272 21.94 -9.22 -1.21
C GLU A 272 23.43 -9.42 -0.86
N LEU A 273 23.87 -8.86 0.27
CA LEU A 273 25.24 -9.03 0.77
C LEU A 273 25.55 -10.47 1.13
N MET A 274 24.61 -11.18 1.77
CA MET A 274 24.79 -12.60 2.09
C MET A 274 24.96 -13.45 0.84
N ARG A 275 24.15 -13.20 -0.20
CA ARG A 275 24.26 -13.90 -1.49
C ARG A 275 25.62 -13.64 -2.16
N ASN A 276 26.09 -12.40 -2.13
CA ASN A 276 27.34 -12.03 -2.83
C ASN A 276 28.60 -12.47 -2.09
N ASN A 277 28.50 -12.81 -0.79
CA ASN A 277 29.61 -13.28 0.03
C ASN A 277 29.45 -14.75 0.48
N ASP A 278 28.56 -15.51 -0.16
CA ASP A 278 28.26 -16.92 0.14
C ASP A 278 28.01 -17.20 1.64
N ARG A 279 27.30 -16.29 2.32
CA ARG A 279 26.96 -16.42 3.75
C ARG A 279 25.55 -16.99 3.94
N GLU A 280 25.44 -18.02 4.79
CA GLU A 280 24.13 -18.62 5.13
C GLU A 280 23.49 -18.05 6.40
N THR A 281 24.26 -17.40 7.26
CA THR A 281 23.81 -16.91 8.57
C THR A 281 23.90 -15.39 8.61
N LEU A 282 22.82 -14.74 9.03
CA LEU A 282 22.82 -13.30 9.26
C LEU A 282 23.58 -12.99 10.55
N ASP A 283 24.60 -12.15 10.46
CA ASP A 283 25.43 -11.68 11.58
C ASP A 283 25.43 -10.14 11.65
N ASN A 284 26.06 -9.59 12.69
CA ASN A 284 26.16 -8.13 12.84
C ASN A 284 27.06 -7.47 11.79
N GLU A 285 28.05 -8.17 11.24
CA GLU A 285 28.94 -7.63 10.21
C GLU A 285 28.13 -7.28 8.95
N ILE A 286 27.30 -8.22 8.50
CA ILE A 286 26.37 -8.02 7.37
C ILE A 286 25.38 -6.89 7.67
N LEU A 287 24.81 -6.83 8.88
CA LEU A 287 23.87 -5.76 9.24
C LEU A 287 24.52 -4.38 9.18
N GLU A 288 25.77 -4.25 9.64
CA GLU A 288 26.50 -2.98 9.57
C GLU A 288 26.82 -2.59 8.13
N SER A 289 27.30 -3.53 7.31
CA SER A 289 27.54 -3.30 5.89
C SER A 289 26.25 -2.91 5.16
N ALA A 290 25.14 -3.60 5.42
CA ALA A 290 23.83 -3.29 4.87
C ALA A 290 23.33 -1.91 5.33
N SER A 291 23.65 -1.50 6.57
CA SER A 291 23.24 -0.18 7.10
C SER A 291 23.88 0.98 6.33
N GLN A 292 25.08 0.80 5.77
CA GLN A 292 25.76 1.81 4.94
C GLN A 292 25.01 2.05 3.61
N MET A 293 24.21 1.08 3.17
CA MET A 293 23.37 1.19 1.97
C MET A 293 21.99 1.82 2.27
N LEU A 294 21.69 2.08 3.54
CA LEU A 294 20.45 2.77 3.91
C LEU A 294 20.60 4.28 3.71
N VAL A 295 19.71 4.84 2.88
CA VAL A 295 19.52 6.29 2.85
C VAL A 295 18.73 6.69 4.11
N VAL A 296 19.45 6.92 5.20
CA VAL A 296 18.87 7.52 6.40
C VAL A 296 19.00 9.03 6.24
N ALA A 297 17.89 9.75 6.10
CA ALA A 297 17.89 11.19 6.28
C ALA A 297 18.45 11.47 7.68
N ARG A 298 19.61 12.14 7.74
CA ARG A 298 20.24 12.55 9.00
C ARG A 298 19.33 13.53 9.74
#